data_AF-A0A0A1MMD9-F1
#
_entry.id   AF-A0A0A1MMD9-F1
#
_cell.length_a   1.000
_cell.length_b   1.000
_cell.length_c   1.000
_cell.angle_alpha   90.00
_cell.angle_beta   90.00
_cell.angle_gamma   90.00
#
_symmetry.space_group_name_H-M   'P 1'
#
loop_
_entity.id
_entity.type
_entity.pdbx_description
1 polymer ?
#
loop_
_entity_poly.entity_id
_entity_poly.type
_entity_poly.pdbx_seq_one_letter_code
_entity_poly.pdbx_strand_id
1 'polypeptide(L)'
;MAPIYEITGKTMAILPGTTSKSASKVLESNNEHMLTFKEKPFEIIEQNCIKNLSSYAGRRASVLHYTSYTQKTPVPVSVARGIIVFPTQGLSNKKCVWIFYQHVSKIIKKSDGSDIIFKDGTTLFLKISKKQLTNQLSRCKRLNGIIENIEENGVPPSEDPSEALGRILSTLIQKEPVEPQK
;
A
#
# COMPACT_ATOMS: atom_id res chain seq x y z
N MET A 1 10.78 24.20 3.27
CA MET A 1 9.63 23.32 2.99
C MET A 1 9.29 22.56 4.27
N ALA A 2 8.02 22.35 4.58
CA ALA A 2 7.66 21.44 5.67
C ALA A 2 8.10 20.02 5.28
N PRO A 3 8.57 19.18 6.22
CA PRO A 3 8.98 17.83 5.90
C PRO A 3 7.78 16.98 5.47
N ILE A 4 7.97 16.16 4.44
CA ILE A 4 7.01 15.13 4.03
C ILE A 4 6.76 14.19 5.21
N TYR A 5 5.51 13.81 5.42
CA TYR A 5 5.12 12.86 6.47
C TYR A 5 5.98 11.59 6.45
N GLU A 6 6.47 11.19 7.62
CA GLU A 6 7.22 9.96 7.80
C GLU A 6 6.31 8.83 8.27
N ILE A 7 6.28 7.74 7.51
CA ILE A 7 5.53 6.55 7.87
C ILE A 7 6.24 5.83 9.01
N THR A 8 5.49 5.58 10.09
CA THR A 8 5.97 4.91 11.30
C THR A 8 5.09 3.70 11.64
N GLY A 9 5.45 2.98 12.70
CA GLY A 9 4.62 1.91 13.26
C GLY A 9 3.32 2.41 13.90
N LYS A 10 3.02 3.71 13.88
CA LYS A 10 1.74 4.28 14.33
C LYS A 10 0.79 4.58 13.16
N THR A 11 1.27 4.62 11.91
CA THR A 11 0.46 5.00 10.76
C THR A 11 -0.56 3.90 10.43
N MET A 12 -1.85 4.20 10.52
CA MET A 12 -2.94 3.23 10.27
C MET A 12 -3.58 3.39 8.89
N ALA A 13 -3.72 4.63 8.41
CA ALA A 13 -4.25 4.92 7.08
C ALA A 13 -3.75 6.26 6.53
N ILE A 14 -3.65 6.37 5.21
CA ILE A 14 -3.44 7.64 4.50
C ILE A 14 -4.59 7.82 3.51
N LEU A 15 -5.36 8.89 3.71
CA LEU A 15 -6.55 9.24 2.95
C LEU A 15 -6.28 10.45 2.07
N PRO A 16 -7.00 10.59 0.94
CA PRO A 16 -6.97 11.84 0.18
C PRO A 16 -7.56 12.97 1.03
N GLY A 17 -6.97 14.15 0.90
CA GLY A 17 -7.45 15.35 1.59
C GLY A 17 -8.80 15.80 1.05
N THR A 18 -9.56 16.50 1.90
CA THR A 18 -10.93 16.94 1.58
C THR A 18 -11.01 18.44 1.31
N THR A 19 -9.89 19.16 1.39
CA THR A 19 -9.85 20.62 1.25
C THR A 19 -8.77 21.02 0.25
N SER A 20 -8.90 22.18 -0.38
CA SER A 20 -7.88 22.70 -1.30
C SER A 20 -6.50 22.94 -0.65
N LYS A 21 -6.45 23.04 0.68
CA LYS A 21 -5.23 23.29 1.47
C LYS A 21 -4.52 22.01 1.94
N SER A 22 -5.18 20.85 1.89
CA SER A 22 -4.61 19.56 2.31
C SER A 22 -4.82 18.51 1.22
N ALA A 23 -3.74 17.93 0.71
CA ALA A 23 -3.82 16.88 -0.30
C ALA A 23 -3.96 15.48 0.30
N SER A 24 -3.63 15.31 1.59
CA SER A 24 -3.82 14.07 2.32
C SER A 24 -4.18 14.28 3.79
N LYS A 25 -4.75 13.22 4.38
CA LYS A 25 -5.03 13.07 5.80
C LYS A 25 -4.41 11.75 6.29
N VAL A 26 -3.74 11.76 7.41
CA VAL A 26 -3.12 10.58 8.00
C VAL A 26 -3.81 10.24 9.32
N LEU A 27 -4.20 8.98 9.45
CA LEU A 27 -4.70 8.41 10.69
C LEU A 27 -3.55 7.69 11.41
N GLU A 28 -3.25 8.11 12.63
CA GLU A 28 -2.28 7.45 13.49
C GLU A 28 -2.96 6.79 14.68
N SER A 29 -2.36 5.72 15.19
CA SER A 29 -2.87 5.01 16.35
C SER A 29 -2.80 5.87 17.60
N ASN A 30 -3.84 5.79 18.44
CA ASN A 30 -4.00 6.59 19.65
C ASN A 30 -3.96 8.11 19.41
N ASN A 31 -4.31 8.57 18.20
CA ASN A 31 -4.46 9.98 17.89
C ASN A 31 -5.94 10.28 17.61
N GLU A 32 -6.53 11.19 18.38
CA GLU A 32 -7.93 11.59 18.25
C GLU A 32 -8.21 12.30 16.92
N HIS A 33 -7.19 12.92 16.33
CA HIS A 33 -7.33 13.72 15.12
C HIS A 33 -6.44 13.21 13.98
N MET A 34 -6.98 13.29 12.76
CA MET A 34 -6.17 13.05 11.56
C MET A 34 -5.23 14.22 11.29
N LEU A 35 -3.97 13.90 11.02
CA LEU A 35 -2.96 14.86 10.61
C LEU A 35 -3.15 15.24 9.14
N THR A 36 -2.96 16.51 8.76
CA THR A 36 -3.14 16.98 7.37
C THR A 36 -1.82 17.36 6.72
N PHE A 37 -1.63 16.97 5.46
CA PHE A 37 -0.39 17.23 4.71
C PHE A 37 -0.67 17.80 3.31
N LYS A 38 0.33 18.47 2.72
CA LYS A 38 0.24 19.09 1.39
C LYS A 38 0.55 18.09 0.27
N GLU A 39 1.21 16.99 0.61
CA GLU A 39 1.57 15.88 -0.25
C GLU A 39 0.36 14.96 -0.47
N LYS A 40 0.22 14.43 -1.68
CA LYS A 40 -0.79 13.42 -1.98
C LYS A 40 -0.46 12.10 -1.29
N PRO A 41 -1.46 11.24 -1.05
CA PRO A 41 -1.22 9.94 -0.43
C PRO A 41 -0.13 9.11 -1.13
N PHE A 42 -0.12 9.11 -2.47
CA PHE A 42 0.88 8.37 -3.23
C PHE A 42 2.29 8.97 -3.11
N GLU A 43 2.43 10.29 -3.08
CA GLU A 43 3.72 10.97 -2.87
C GLU A 43 4.30 10.59 -1.50
N ILE A 44 3.47 10.52 -0.46
CA ILE A 44 3.89 10.04 0.86
C ILE A 44 4.39 8.59 0.79
N ILE A 45 3.67 7.68 0.12
CA ILE A 45 4.11 6.28 -0.04
C ILE A 45 5.45 6.20 -0.78
N GLU A 46 5.57 6.88 -1.91
CA GLU A 46 6.75 6.81 -2.77
C GLU A 46 8.00 7.32 -2.05
N GLN A 47 7.90 8.47 -1.37
CA GLN A 47 9.01 9.06 -0.64
C GLN A 47 9.42 8.19 0.56
N ASN A 48 8.46 7.57 1.25
CA ASN A 48 8.78 6.65 2.33
C ASN A 48 9.39 5.33 1.82
N CYS A 49 9.07 4.88 0.60
CA CYS A 49 9.80 3.78 -0.02
C CYS A 49 11.28 4.13 -0.18
N ILE A 50 11.58 5.32 -0.73
CA ILE A 50 12.95 5.82 -0.94
C ILE A 50 13.70 5.96 0.39
N LYS A 51 13.06 6.52 1.42
CA LYS A 51 13.62 6.59 2.78
C LYS A 51 13.97 5.21 3.37
N ASN A 52 13.29 4.15 2.90
CA ASN A 52 13.58 2.76 3.27
C ASN A 52 14.44 2.04 2.20
N LEU A 53 15.24 2.79 1.44
CA LEU A 53 16.27 2.31 0.49
C LEU A 53 15.74 1.54 -0.73
N SER A 54 14.51 1.79 -1.18
CA SER A 54 14.01 1.21 -2.44
C SER A 54 12.87 2.03 -3.06
N SER A 55 12.80 2.11 -4.39
CA SER A 55 11.69 2.82 -5.05
C SER A 55 10.36 2.08 -4.91
N TYR A 56 9.24 2.81 -5.00
CA TYR A 56 7.92 2.18 -5.10
C TYR A 56 7.86 1.19 -6.29
N ALA A 57 8.43 1.56 -7.43
CA ALA A 57 8.47 0.71 -8.62
C ALA A 57 9.24 -0.60 -8.38
N GLY A 58 10.41 -0.52 -7.73
CA GLY A 58 11.22 -1.69 -7.37
C GLY A 58 10.47 -2.63 -6.42
N ARG A 59 9.92 -2.08 -5.33
CA ARG A 59 9.10 -2.85 -4.38
C ARG A 59 7.90 -3.51 -5.06
N ARG A 60 7.20 -2.79 -5.92
CA ARG A 60 6.09 -3.33 -6.70
C ARG A 60 6.56 -4.48 -7.59
N ALA A 61 7.67 -4.32 -8.31
CA ALA A 61 8.20 -5.37 -9.19
C ALA A 61 8.52 -6.64 -8.42
N SER A 62 9.16 -6.53 -7.25
CA SER A 62 9.42 -7.66 -6.35
C SER A 62 8.13 -8.35 -5.92
N VAL A 63 7.11 -7.59 -5.49
CA VAL A 63 5.82 -8.20 -5.10
C VAL A 63 5.16 -8.93 -6.26
N LEU A 64 5.20 -8.37 -7.48
CA LEU A 64 4.65 -9.03 -8.66
C LEU A 64 5.37 -10.35 -8.96
N HIS A 65 6.70 -10.36 -8.86
CA HIS A 65 7.51 -11.57 -9.05
C HIS A 65 7.07 -12.72 -8.13
N TYR A 66 6.78 -12.44 -6.85
CA TYR A 66 6.42 -13.48 -5.88
C TYR A 66 4.93 -13.82 -5.79
N THR A 67 4.01 -12.97 -6.28
CA THR A 67 2.57 -13.11 -5.98
C THR A 67 1.62 -12.98 -7.17
N SER A 68 2.12 -12.56 -8.34
CA SER A 68 1.31 -12.23 -9.52
C SER A 68 0.27 -11.12 -9.30
N TYR A 69 0.38 -10.32 -8.24
CA TYR A 69 -0.57 -9.24 -7.93
C TYR A 69 -0.37 -8.00 -8.81
N THR A 70 -0.95 -8.00 -10.01
CA THR A 70 -0.75 -6.92 -10.99
C THR A 70 -1.50 -5.63 -10.66
N GLN A 71 -2.67 -5.74 -10.04
CA GLN A 71 -3.53 -4.61 -9.67
C GLN A 71 -3.66 -4.43 -8.16
N LYS A 72 -3.65 -3.17 -7.73
CA LYS A 72 -3.74 -2.76 -6.31
C LYS A 72 -2.71 -3.55 -5.47
N THR A 73 -1.50 -3.63 -5.99
CA THR A 73 -0.41 -4.41 -5.42
C THR A 73 -0.12 -3.89 -4.00
N PRO A 74 -0.04 -4.77 -2.99
CA PRO A 74 0.52 -4.42 -1.69
C PRO A 74 1.96 -3.89 -1.83
N VAL A 75 2.36 -2.99 -0.95
CA VAL A 75 3.69 -2.37 -0.95
C VAL A 75 4.31 -2.58 0.42
N PRO A 76 5.42 -3.33 0.54
CA PRO A 76 6.20 -3.40 1.78
C PRO A 76 7.03 -2.12 1.91
N VAL A 77 6.46 -1.07 2.52
CA VAL A 77 7.13 0.25 2.66
C VAL A 77 8.40 0.11 3.49
N SER A 78 8.38 -0.72 4.53
CA SER A 78 9.54 -1.00 5.37
C SER A 78 9.50 -2.48 5.79
N VAL A 79 10.34 -3.30 5.15
CA VAL A 79 10.47 -4.73 5.46
C VAL A 79 10.96 -4.92 6.90
N ALA A 80 12.05 -4.23 7.25
CA ALA A 80 12.64 -4.27 8.60
C ALA A 80 11.68 -3.87 9.74
N ARG A 81 10.62 -3.11 9.45
CA ARG A 81 9.59 -2.70 10.44
C ARG A 81 8.26 -3.43 10.27
N GLY A 82 8.17 -4.41 9.35
CA GLY A 82 6.92 -5.13 9.04
C GLY A 82 5.79 -4.24 8.50
N ILE A 83 6.12 -3.10 7.88
CA ILE A 83 5.13 -2.13 7.39
C ILE A 83 4.76 -2.49 5.95
N ILE A 84 3.57 -3.08 5.79
CA ILE A 84 2.98 -3.36 4.48
C ILE A 84 1.68 -2.57 4.34
N VAL A 85 1.51 -1.91 3.20
CA VAL A 85 0.34 -1.08 2.92
C VAL A 85 -0.33 -1.57 1.65
N PHE A 86 -1.64 -1.42 1.53
CA PHE A 86 -2.36 -1.68 0.28
C PHE A 86 -3.25 -0.51 -0.12
N PRO A 87 -3.36 -0.22 -1.42
CA PRO A 87 -4.31 0.75 -1.92
C PRO A 87 -5.70 0.11 -2.03
N THR A 88 -6.73 0.83 -1.60
CA THR A 88 -8.12 0.33 -1.66
C THR A 88 -8.70 0.38 -3.08
N GLN A 89 -8.18 1.29 -3.90
CA GLN A 89 -8.59 1.54 -5.29
C GLN A 89 -7.35 1.64 -6.21
N GLY A 90 -7.55 1.86 -7.50
CA GLY A 90 -6.42 2.14 -8.40
C GLY A 90 -5.75 3.48 -8.05
N LEU A 91 -4.46 3.62 -8.32
CA LEU A 91 -3.70 4.85 -7.99
C LEU A 91 -4.18 6.10 -8.74
N SER A 92 -4.79 5.92 -9.90
CA SER A 92 -5.44 7.01 -10.65
C SER A 92 -6.74 7.49 -10.01
N ASN A 93 -7.30 6.75 -9.04
CA ASN A 93 -8.53 7.13 -8.38
C ASN A 93 -8.25 8.13 -7.24
N LYS A 94 -8.84 9.33 -7.34
CA LYS A 94 -8.72 10.39 -6.34
C LYS A 94 -9.27 10.01 -4.95
N LYS A 95 -10.08 8.95 -4.85
CA LYS A 95 -10.62 8.40 -3.60
C LYS A 95 -9.80 7.24 -3.04
N CYS A 96 -8.64 6.94 -3.63
CA CYS A 96 -7.78 5.85 -3.17
C CYS A 96 -7.25 6.14 -1.76
N VAL A 97 -7.51 5.21 -0.85
CA VAL A 97 -7.01 5.22 0.52
C VAL A 97 -5.95 4.14 0.64
N TRP A 98 -4.89 4.41 1.40
CA TRP A 98 -3.86 3.45 1.75
C TRP A 98 -4.09 2.94 3.17
N ILE A 99 -4.18 1.62 3.33
CA ILE A 99 -4.45 0.98 4.63
C ILE A 99 -3.23 0.16 5.03
N PHE A 100 -2.80 0.34 6.28
CA PHE A 100 -1.65 -0.37 6.85
C PHE A 100 -2.13 -1.68 7.45
N TYR A 101 -1.77 -2.78 6.80
CA TYR A 101 -2.42 -4.07 7.04
C TYR A 101 -2.20 -4.56 8.48
N GLN A 102 -1.04 -4.28 9.05
CA GLN A 102 -0.65 -4.73 10.38
C GLN A 102 -1.49 -4.09 11.49
N HIS A 103 -2.21 -3.00 11.21
CA HIS A 103 -3.12 -2.36 12.15
C HIS A 103 -4.56 -2.86 12.04
N VAL A 104 -4.93 -3.58 10.98
CA VAL A 104 -6.32 -4.03 10.77
C VAL A 104 -6.63 -5.19 11.71
N SER A 105 -7.67 -5.02 12.55
CA SER A 105 -8.21 -6.07 13.41
C SER A 105 -9.30 -6.88 12.70
N LYS A 106 -10.35 -6.19 12.20
CA LYS A 106 -11.44 -6.84 11.46
C LYS A 106 -12.13 -5.88 10.50
N ILE A 107 -12.87 -6.44 9.54
CA ILE A 107 -13.67 -5.69 8.57
C ILE A 107 -15.15 -6.09 8.70
N ILE A 108 -16.01 -5.11 8.96
CA ILE A 108 -17.46 -5.31 9.13
C ILE A 108 -18.20 -4.72 7.93
N LYS A 109 -19.10 -5.51 7.33
CA LYS A 109 -19.95 -5.05 6.23
C LYS A 109 -20.99 -4.06 6.77
N LYS A 110 -21.21 -2.95 6.06
CA LYS A 110 -22.30 -1.99 6.29
C LYS A 110 -23.24 -1.96 5.08
N SER A 111 -24.28 -1.14 5.16
CA SER A 111 -25.29 -0.99 4.11
C SER A 111 -24.68 -0.50 2.78
N ASP A 112 -23.82 0.51 2.83
CA ASP A 112 -23.25 1.18 1.65
C ASP A 112 -21.71 1.08 1.58
N GLY A 113 -21.10 0.28 2.44
CA GLY A 113 -19.64 0.19 2.54
C GLY A 113 -19.19 -0.82 3.57
N SER A 114 -18.05 -0.54 4.19
CA SER A 114 -17.48 -1.37 5.26
C SER A 114 -16.74 -0.52 6.27
N ASP A 115 -16.79 -0.95 7.53
CA ASP A 115 -15.91 -0.45 8.58
C ASP A 115 -14.65 -1.29 8.62
N ILE A 116 -13.50 -0.61 8.60
CA ILE A 116 -12.21 -1.18 9.02
C ILE A 116 -12.07 -0.85 10.50
N ILE A 117 -12.00 -1.88 11.33
CA ILE A 117 -11.72 -1.74 12.76
C ILE A 117 -10.23 -2.03 12.95
N PHE A 118 -9.51 -1.06 13.51
CA PHE A 118 -8.10 -1.15 13.82
C PHE A 118 -7.88 -1.82 15.19
N LYS A 119 -6.64 -2.26 15.44
CA LYS A 119 -6.24 -2.94 16.68
C LYS A 119 -6.40 -2.07 17.93
N ASP A 120 -6.34 -0.74 17.80
CA ASP A 120 -6.56 0.21 18.90
C ASP A 120 -8.05 0.56 19.11
N GLY A 121 -8.97 -0.10 18.41
CA GLY A 121 -10.40 0.16 18.49
C GLY A 121 -10.90 1.28 17.56
N THR A 122 -10.00 2.06 16.95
CA THR A 122 -10.38 3.09 15.98
C THR A 122 -11.10 2.46 14.79
N THR A 123 -12.09 3.15 14.24
CA THR A 123 -12.86 2.69 13.09
C THR A 123 -12.77 3.66 11.92
N LEU A 124 -12.55 3.14 10.72
CA LEU A 124 -12.59 3.90 9.47
C LEU A 124 -13.64 3.29 8.52
N PHE A 125 -14.70 4.07 8.25
CA PHE A 125 -15.69 3.72 7.24
C PHE A 125 -15.17 4.03 5.83
N LEU A 126 -15.35 3.08 4.91
CA LEU A 126 -15.08 3.27 3.47
C LEU A 126 -16.26 2.78 2.64
N LYS A 127 -16.59 3.53 1.58
CA LYS A 127 -17.58 3.14 0.55
C LYS A 127 -17.01 2.06 -0.40
N ILE A 128 -16.58 0.94 0.19
CA ILE A 128 -15.91 -0.19 -0.46
C ILE A 128 -16.45 -1.48 0.16
N SER A 129 -16.64 -2.51 -0.65
CA SER A 129 -17.20 -3.78 -0.17
C SER A 129 -16.23 -4.52 0.77
N LYS A 130 -16.79 -5.23 1.75
CA LYS A 130 -16.03 -6.08 2.69
C LYS A 130 -15.16 -7.08 1.93
N LYS A 131 -15.69 -7.67 0.85
CA LYS A 131 -14.99 -8.63 -0.01
C LYS A 131 -13.72 -8.01 -0.59
N GLN A 132 -13.81 -6.81 -1.17
CA GLN A 132 -12.64 -6.13 -1.74
C GLN A 132 -11.56 -5.86 -0.69
N LEU A 133 -11.93 -5.34 0.48
CA LEU A 133 -10.97 -5.04 1.56
C LEU A 133 -10.36 -6.32 2.15
N THR A 134 -11.17 -7.36 2.36
CA THR A 134 -10.71 -8.66 2.88
C THR A 134 -9.74 -9.34 1.91
N ASN A 135 -9.98 -9.22 0.60
CA ASN A 135 -9.06 -9.71 -0.42
C ASN A 135 -7.71 -9.00 -0.35
N GLN A 136 -7.69 -7.67 -0.22
CA GLN A 136 -6.44 -6.92 -0.08
C GLN A 136 -5.69 -7.28 1.20
N LEU A 137 -6.41 -7.42 2.32
CA LEU A 137 -5.82 -7.88 3.58
C LEU A 137 -5.20 -9.28 3.44
N SER A 138 -5.87 -10.19 2.74
CA SER A 138 -5.36 -11.55 2.50
C SER A 138 -4.10 -11.55 1.62
N ARG A 139 -4.04 -10.65 0.62
CA ARG A 139 -2.84 -10.44 -0.20
C ARG A 139 -1.65 -9.95 0.63
N CYS A 140 -1.87 -9.01 1.55
CA CYS A 140 -0.84 -8.54 2.47
C CYS A 140 -0.34 -9.66 3.40
N LYS A 141 -1.26 -10.46 3.96
CA LYS A 141 -0.89 -11.62 4.81
C LYS A 141 -0.02 -12.62 4.05
N ARG A 142 -0.40 -12.96 2.81
CA ARG A 142 0.41 -13.86 1.97
C ARG A 142 1.78 -13.25 1.66
N LEU A 143 1.84 -11.96 1.32
CA LEU A 143 3.11 -11.28 1.08
C LEU A 143 4.00 -11.29 2.33
N ASN A 144 3.43 -11.06 3.51
CA ASN A 144 4.18 -11.11 4.77
C ASN A 144 4.81 -12.49 5.00
N GLY A 145 4.05 -13.58 4.81
CA GLY A 145 4.59 -14.93 4.94
C GLY A 145 5.71 -15.25 3.94
N ILE A 146 5.69 -14.64 2.74
CA ILE A 146 6.80 -14.75 1.77
C ILE A 146 8.03 -13.99 2.28
N ILE A 147 7.84 -12.79 2.83
CA ILE A 147 8.94 -11.98 3.39
C ILE A 147 9.60 -12.73 4.55
N GLU A 148 8.81 -13.23 5.50
CA GLU A 148 9.30 -14.02 6.66
C GLU A 148 10.09 -15.24 6.19
N ASN A 149 9.57 -15.97 5.19
CA ASN A 149 10.25 -17.13 4.64
C ASN A 149 11.62 -16.78 4.00
N ILE A 150 11.72 -15.64 3.30
CA ILE A 150 12.97 -15.16 2.70
C ILE A 150 13.96 -14.71 3.77
N GLU A 151 13.49 -14.06 4.84
CA GLU A 151 14.35 -13.64 5.95
C GLU A 151 14.93 -14.85 6.71
N GLU A 152 14.15 -15.92 6.87
CA GLU A 152 14.57 -17.15 7.57
C GLU A 152 15.43 -18.07 6.70
N ASN A 153 15.06 -18.27 5.44
CA ASN A 153 15.63 -19.31 4.57
C ASN A 153 16.49 -18.75 3.43
N GLY A 154 16.63 -17.42 3.35
CA GLY A 154 17.25 -16.74 2.23
C GLY A 154 16.35 -16.68 1.00
N VAL A 155 16.83 -15.99 -0.03
CA VAL A 155 16.13 -15.97 -1.33
C VAL A 155 16.23 -17.38 -1.92
N PRO A 156 15.10 -18.04 -2.26
CA PRO A 156 15.17 -19.33 -2.94
C PRO A 156 16.07 -19.19 -4.18
N PRO A 157 16.95 -20.16 -4.46
CA PRO A 157 17.93 -20.05 -5.54
C PRO A 157 17.23 -19.59 -6.81
N SER A 158 17.62 -18.42 -7.30
CA SER A 158 16.91 -17.73 -8.37
C SER A 158 16.99 -18.54 -9.66
N GLU A 159 15.86 -18.65 -10.36
CA GLU A 159 15.87 -18.73 -11.82
C GLU A 159 16.74 -17.59 -12.37
N ASP A 160 17.60 -17.91 -13.34
CA ASP A 160 18.58 -17.06 -14.01
C ASP A 160 18.30 -15.53 -13.90
N PRO A 161 19.27 -14.70 -13.48
CA PRO A 161 19.12 -13.23 -13.39
C PRO A 161 18.56 -12.57 -14.67
N SER A 162 18.85 -13.15 -15.85
CA SER A 162 18.29 -12.69 -17.14
C SER A 162 16.77 -12.93 -17.24
N GLU A 163 16.27 -14.01 -16.65
CA GLU A 163 14.86 -14.37 -16.63
C GLU A 163 14.09 -13.49 -15.63
N ALA A 164 14.68 -13.23 -14.46
CA ALA A 164 14.15 -12.27 -13.49
C ALA A 164 14.04 -10.86 -14.09
N LEU A 165 15.07 -10.39 -14.80
CA LEU A 165 15.06 -9.11 -15.52
C LEU A 165 14.03 -9.11 -16.66
N GLY A 166 13.92 -10.19 -17.45
CA GLY A 166 12.93 -10.31 -18.51
C GLY A 166 11.48 -10.19 -18.01
N ARG A 167 11.18 -10.81 -16.86
CA ARG A 167 9.86 -10.69 -16.20
C ARG A 167 9.60 -9.28 -15.65
N ILE A 168 10.63 -8.62 -15.10
CA ILE A 168 10.51 -7.22 -14.62
C ILE A 168 10.26 -6.27 -15.79
N LEU A 169 11.03 -6.38 -16.88
CA LEU A 169 10.92 -5.51 -18.06
C LEU A 169 9.57 -5.68 -18.75
N SER A 170 9.11 -6.92 -18.97
CA SER A 170 7.77 -7.18 -19.54
C SER A 170 6.64 -6.60 -18.68
N THR A 171 6.81 -6.62 -17.35
CA THR A 171 5.85 -6.04 -16.40
C THR A 171 5.85 -4.50 -16.39
N LEU A 172 6.98 -3.87 -16.70
CA LEU A 172 7.12 -2.41 -16.79
C LEU A 172 6.61 -1.87 -18.13
N ILE A 173 6.77 -2.62 -19.22
CA ILE A 173 6.35 -2.24 -20.57
C ILE A 173 4.81 -2.25 -20.73
N GLN A 174 4.07 -3.06 -19.96
CA GLN A 174 2.59 -3.07 -19.97
C GLN A 174 1.93 -1.83 -19.31
N LYS A 175 2.64 -0.70 -19.16
CA LYS A 175 2.18 0.49 -18.43
C LYS A 175 2.38 1.83 -19.14
N GLU A 176 2.52 1.86 -20.46
CA GLU A 176 2.17 3.08 -21.18
C GLU A 176 0.64 3.13 -21.36
N PRO A 177 -0.06 4.15 -20.84
CA PRO A 177 -1.45 4.36 -21.23
C PRO A 177 -1.47 4.69 -22.72
N VAL A 178 -2.12 3.84 -23.52
CA VAL A 178 -2.49 4.20 -24.90
C VAL A 178 -3.38 5.44 -24.79
N GLU A 179 -2.86 6.59 -25.23
CA GLU A 179 -3.66 7.81 -25.40
C GLU A 179 -4.83 7.49 -26.33
N PRO A 180 -6.07 7.89 -25.99
CA PRO A 180 -7.17 7.75 -26.92
C PRO A 180 -6.88 8.65 -28.13
N GLN A 181 -6.66 8.02 -29.29
CA GLN A 181 -6.61 8.71 -30.57
C GLN A 181 -7.96 9.42 -30.78
N LYS A 182 -7.89 10.74 -30.96
CA LYS A 182 -9.01 11.59 -31.37
C LYS A 182 -9.46 11.28 -32.78
#